data_AF-A0A4Q3A916-F1
#
_entry.id   AF-A0A4Q3A916-F1
#
_cell.length_a   1.000
_cell.length_b   1.000
_cell.length_c   1.000
_cell.angle_alpha   90.00
_cell.angle_beta   90.00
_cell.angle_gamma   90.00
#
_symmetry.space_group_name_H-M   'P 1'
#
loop_
_entity.id
_entity.type
_entity.pdbx_description
1 polymer ?
#
loop_
_entity_poly.entity_id
_entity_poly.type
_entity_poly.pdbx_seq_one_letter_code
_entity_poly.pdbx_strand_id
1 'polypeptide(L)'
;MTRTALIAAATLLMLPALAQETKPKEESAPKKEETKPTETPTPAPTLDFGDQSSSTLTTKAWEALAAGKHPEVDGYVAKCIELYEAKALEMQKGLSAAAPKETAAEQWALNDVGTCYYI
;
A
#
# COMPACT_ATOMS: atom_id res chain seq x y z
N MET A 1 -0.47 26.91 62.77
CA MET A 1 -0.85 25.70 63.53
C MET A 1 -0.18 24.50 62.89
N THR A 2 0.63 23.79 63.69
CA THR A 2 0.90 22.34 63.70
C THR A 2 1.36 21.56 62.44
N ARG A 3 2.49 20.88 62.65
CA ARG A 3 3.18 19.82 61.88
C ARG A 3 2.26 18.69 61.39
N THR A 4 2.63 17.98 60.31
CA THR A 4 3.07 16.55 60.31
C THR A 4 3.19 16.02 58.88
N ALA A 5 4.30 15.34 58.59
CA ALA A 5 4.59 14.58 57.37
C ALA A 5 3.98 13.17 57.42
N LEU A 6 3.72 12.52 56.28
CA LEU A 6 3.99 11.08 56.01
C LEU A 6 3.56 10.75 54.56
N ILE A 7 4.49 10.41 53.67
CA ILE A 7 4.81 9.06 53.16
C ILE A 7 3.78 8.46 52.17
N ALA A 8 4.23 8.41 50.91
CA ALA A 8 4.16 7.37 49.89
C ALA A 8 2.93 6.45 49.76
N ALA A 9 2.41 6.38 48.52
CA ALA A 9 2.18 5.11 47.84
C ALA A 9 2.11 5.35 46.31
N ALA A 10 3.25 5.19 45.64
CA ALA A 10 3.29 5.05 44.19
C ALA A 10 2.85 3.61 43.86
N THR A 11 1.58 3.42 43.51
CA THR A 11 1.08 2.12 43.06
C THR A 11 1.40 1.95 41.58
N LEU A 12 2.58 1.41 41.33
CA LEU A 12 3.03 0.84 40.06
C LEU A 12 2.13 -0.36 39.72
N LEU A 13 1.27 -0.21 38.69
CA LEU A 13 0.53 -1.34 38.13
C LEU A 13 1.52 -2.25 37.38
N MET A 14 1.81 -3.39 37.99
CA MET A 14 2.55 -4.52 37.43
C MET A 14 1.85 -5.06 36.17
N LEU A 15 2.57 -5.06 35.04
CA LEU A 15 2.31 -5.96 33.92
C LEU A 15 2.68 -7.40 34.32
N PRO A 16 1.89 -8.42 33.98
CA PRO A 16 2.38 -9.79 34.00
C PRO A 16 3.26 -10.05 32.76
N ALA A 17 4.55 -10.25 33.03
CA ALA A 17 5.49 -10.85 32.11
C ALA A 17 5.16 -12.34 31.92
N LEU A 18 4.71 -12.71 30.72
CA LEU A 18 4.78 -14.10 30.26
C LEU A 18 6.09 -14.28 29.50
N ALA A 19 7.07 -14.82 30.20
CA ALA A 19 8.23 -15.44 29.60
C ALA A 19 7.78 -16.74 28.91
N GLN A 20 7.98 -16.81 27.59
CA GLN A 20 8.33 -18.07 26.95
C GLN A 20 9.75 -17.94 26.42
N GLU A 21 10.67 -18.63 27.09
CA GLU A 21 11.96 -19.02 26.53
C GLU A 21 11.73 -20.21 25.59
N THR A 22 11.99 -20.03 24.30
CA THR A 22 12.43 -21.13 23.44
C THR A 22 13.79 -20.76 22.85
N LYS A 23 14.75 -21.64 23.16
CA LYS A 23 16.15 -21.58 22.73
C LYS A 23 16.31 -21.61 21.21
N PRO A 24 17.48 -21.17 20.69
CA PRO A 24 17.71 -20.86 19.29
C PRO A 24 17.85 -22.14 18.46
N LYS A 25 17.14 -22.18 17.31
CA LYS A 25 17.46 -23.10 16.23
C LYS A 25 18.18 -22.33 15.12
N GLU A 26 19.49 -22.30 15.23
CA GLU A 26 20.39 -22.06 14.11
C GLU A 26 20.34 -23.30 13.20
N GLU A 27 19.71 -23.17 12.03
CA GLU A 27 19.85 -24.13 10.95
C GLU A 27 19.90 -23.37 9.62
N SER A 28 21.14 -23.04 9.24
CA SER A 28 21.68 -23.02 7.88
C SER A 28 20.77 -22.49 6.77
N ALA A 29 21.09 -21.27 6.34
CA ALA A 29 20.79 -20.80 5.00
C ALA A 29 21.37 -21.74 3.94
N PRO A 30 20.58 -22.18 2.95
CA PRO A 30 21.05 -22.21 1.59
C PRO A 30 20.74 -20.84 0.98
N LYS A 31 21.81 -20.09 0.70
CA LYS A 31 21.80 -18.97 -0.25
C LYS A 31 21.24 -19.49 -1.56
N LYS A 32 19.92 -19.31 -1.79
CA LYS A 32 19.35 -19.47 -3.12
C LYS A 32 19.82 -18.25 -3.90
N GLU A 33 20.88 -18.45 -4.68
CA GLU A 33 21.15 -17.65 -5.86
C GLU A 33 19.84 -17.55 -6.64
N GLU A 34 19.19 -16.40 -6.54
CA GLU A 34 18.08 -16.04 -7.41
C GLU A 34 18.70 -15.67 -8.75
N THR A 35 19.02 -16.70 -9.53
CA THR A 35 19.26 -16.55 -10.97
C THR A 35 18.02 -15.87 -11.54
N LYS A 36 18.15 -14.58 -11.86
CA LYS A 36 17.21 -13.83 -12.69
C LYS A 36 16.75 -14.74 -13.83
N PRO A 37 15.51 -15.24 -13.84
CA PRO A 37 15.02 -15.95 -15.00
C PRO A 37 15.08 -14.98 -16.17
N THR A 38 15.80 -15.37 -17.21
CA THR A 38 15.64 -14.77 -18.52
C THR A 38 14.19 -15.03 -18.92
N GLU A 39 13.31 -14.07 -18.63
CA GLU A 39 11.95 -14.05 -19.16
C GLU A 39 12.08 -13.96 -20.67
N THR A 40 11.88 -15.10 -21.34
CA THR A 40 11.40 -15.11 -22.72
C THR A 40 10.23 -14.13 -22.81
N PRO A 41 10.16 -13.25 -23.83
CA PRO A 41 9.07 -12.30 -23.94
C PRO A 41 7.77 -13.08 -24.12
N THR A 42 7.02 -13.25 -23.04
CA THR A 42 5.63 -13.66 -23.10
C THR A 42 4.92 -12.61 -23.94
N PRO A 43 4.16 -12.99 -24.98
CA PRO A 43 3.40 -12.02 -25.75
C PRO A 43 2.53 -11.21 -24.78
N ALA A 44 2.60 -9.88 -24.91
CA ALA A 44 1.85 -8.98 -24.05
C ALA A 44 0.35 -9.39 -24.04
N PRO A 45 -0.30 -9.40 -22.87
CA PRO A 45 -1.70 -9.77 -22.80
C PRO A 45 -2.55 -8.82 -23.66
N THR A 46 -3.52 -9.36 -24.40
CA THR A 46 -4.55 -8.55 -25.06
C THR A 46 -5.54 -8.09 -23.99
N LEU A 47 -5.41 -6.83 -23.54
CA LEU A 47 -6.24 -6.27 -22.49
C LEU A 47 -7.52 -5.63 -23.02
N ASP A 48 -8.64 -5.89 -22.34
CA ASP A 48 -9.85 -5.10 -22.48
C ASP A 48 -9.82 -3.94 -21.47
N PHE A 49 -9.70 -2.72 -21.99
CA PHE A 49 -9.64 -1.48 -21.20
C PHE A 49 -11.02 -0.88 -20.89
N GLY A 50 -12.12 -1.52 -21.30
CA GLY A 50 -13.48 -1.02 -21.07
C GLY A 50 -13.71 0.38 -21.65
N ASP A 51 -14.34 1.26 -20.87
CA ASP A 51 -14.56 2.67 -21.24
C ASP A 51 -13.32 3.57 -21.05
N GLN A 52 -12.20 2.96 -20.64
CA GLN A 52 -10.92 3.64 -20.36
C GLN A 52 -10.99 4.72 -19.28
N SER A 53 -12.08 4.80 -18.51
CA SER A 53 -12.14 5.71 -17.36
C SER A 53 -11.12 5.31 -16.29
N SER A 54 -10.64 6.29 -15.52
CA SER A 54 -9.64 6.04 -14.46
C SER A 54 -10.12 5.01 -13.44
N SER A 55 -11.41 5.05 -13.10
CA SER A 55 -12.04 4.12 -12.17
C SER A 55 -12.15 2.70 -12.76
N THR A 56 -12.52 2.57 -14.04
CA THR A 56 -12.54 1.26 -14.73
C THR A 56 -11.16 0.64 -14.77
N LEU A 57 -10.12 1.40 -15.15
CA LEU A 57 -8.75 0.90 -15.24
C LEU A 57 -8.21 0.48 -13.87
N THR A 58 -8.42 1.32 -12.85
CA THR A 58 -7.99 1.03 -11.47
C THR A 58 -8.72 -0.19 -10.91
N THR A 59 -10.02 -0.34 -11.20
CA THR A 59 -10.80 -1.51 -10.78
C THR A 59 -10.28 -2.79 -11.44
N LYS A 60 -10.05 -2.77 -12.75
CA LYS A 60 -9.48 -3.91 -13.49
C LYS A 60 -8.08 -4.27 -13.00
N ALA A 61 -7.26 -3.29 -12.62
CA ALA A 61 -5.95 -3.53 -12.00
C ALA A 61 -6.08 -4.30 -10.67
N TRP A 62 -7.01 -3.91 -9.81
CA TRP A 62 -7.30 -4.65 -8.56
C TRP A 62 -7.81 -6.07 -8.82
N GLU A 63 -8.72 -6.24 -9.78
CA GLU A 63 -9.24 -7.55 -10.17
C GLU A 63 -8.13 -8.47 -10.70
N ALA A 64 -7.24 -7.94 -11.56
CA ALA A 64 -6.09 -8.66 -12.06
C ALA A 64 -5.11 -9.04 -10.93
N LEU A 65 -4.86 -8.13 -9.99
CA LEU A 65 -4.00 -8.39 -8.83
C LEU A 65 -4.60 -9.48 -7.94
N ALA A 66 -5.90 -9.41 -7.66
CA ALA A 66 -6.62 -10.43 -6.90
C ALA A 66 -6.59 -11.82 -7.58
N ALA A 67 -6.51 -11.83 -8.91
CA ALA A 67 -6.37 -13.05 -9.72
C ALA A 67 -4.91 -13.52 -9.92
N GLY A 68 -3.91 -12.82 -9.36
CA GLY A 68 -2.49 -13.15 -9.52
C GLY A 68 -1.93 -12.89 -10.93
N LYS A 69 -2.60 -12.06 -11.72
CA LYS A 69 -2.28 -11.80 -13.12
C LYS A 69 -1.42 -10.56 -13.29
N HIS A 70 -0.19 -10.61 -12.81
CA HIS A 70 0.73 -9.47 -12.80
C HIS A 70 0.91 -8.76 -14.16
N PRO A 71 1.02 -9.47 -15.31
CA PRO A 71 1.13 -8.77 -16.60
C PRO A 71 -0.12 -7.96 -16.98
N GLU A 72 -1.31 -8.37 -16.52
CA GLU A 72 -2.54 -7.60 -16.73
C GLU A 72 -2.58 -6.38 -15.79
N VAL A 73 -2.09 -6.53 -14.54
CA VAL A 73 -1.92 -5.42 -13.59
C VAL A 73 -1.07 -4.32 -14.21
N ASP A 74 0.13 -4.68 -14.70
CA ASP A 74 1.06 -3.72 -15.31
C ASP A 74 0.39 -2.94 -16.45
N GLY A 75 -0.36 -3.62 -17.31
CA GLY A 75 -1.02 -2.95 -18.44
C GLY A 75 -2.19 -2.06 -18.04
N TYR A 76 -2.99 -2.44 -17.04
CA TYR A 76 -4.08 -1.60 -16.54
C TYR A 76 -3.56 -0.37 -15.78
N VAL A 77 -2.56 -0.57 -14.91
CA VAL A 77 -1.86 0.51 -14.19
C VAL A 77 -1.20 1.47 -15.17
N ALA A 78 -0.42 0.95 -16.13
CA ALA A 78 0.25 1.78 -17.12
C ALA A 78 -0.75 2.59 -17.95
N LYS A 79 -1.88 2.01 -18.35
CA LYS A 79 -2.91 2.73 -19.09
C LYS A 79 -3.57 3.83 -18.26
N CYS A 80 -3.83 3.59 -16.97
CA CYS A 80 -4.39 4.61 -16.07
C CYS A 80 -3.44 5.80 -15.91
N ILE A 81 -2.16 5.51 -15.65
CA ILE A 81 -1.12 6.53 -15.52
C ILE A 81 -0.99 7.31 -16.84
N GLU A 82 -0.87 6.63 -17.98
CA GLU A 82 -0.75 7.24 -19.30
C GLU A 82 -1.86 8.26 -19.59
N LEU A 83 -3.11 7.92 -19.29
CA LEU A 83 -4.26 8.77 -19.61
C LEU A 83 -4.48 9.90 -18.59
N TYR A 84 -4.16 9.67 -17.32
CA TYR A 84 -4.64 10.52 -16.23
C TYR A 84 -3.56 11.17 -15.36
N GLU A 85 -2.28 10.82 -15.52
CA GLU A 85 -1.19 11.38 -14.69
C GLU A 85 -1.14 12.92 -14.76
N ALA A 86 -1.28 13.50 -15.95
CA ALA A 86 -1.26 14.95 -16.11
C ALA A 86 -2.37 15.64 -15.29
N LYS A 87 -3.58 15.07 -15.28
CA LYS A 87 -4.71 15.60 -14.50
C LYS A 87 -4.52 15.33 -13.00
N ALA A 88 -3.99 14.17 -12.62
CA ALA A 88 -3.64 13.86 -11.24
C ALA A 88 -2.63 14.87 -10.67
N LEU A 89 -1.60 15.24 -11.44
CA LEU A 89 -0.62 16.24 -11.05
C LEU A 89 -1.22 17.65 -10.95
N GLU A 90 -2.16 18.02 -11.83
CA GLU A 90 -2.90 19.28 -11.74
C GLU A 90 -3.74 19.35 -10.44
N MET A 91 -4.48 18.28 -10.15
CA MET A 91 -5.25 18.13 -8.91
C MET A 91 -4.35 18.22 -7.67
N GLN A 92 -3.24 17.49 -7.68
CA GLN A 92 -2.28 17.48 -6.57
C GLN A 92 -1.68 18.86 -6.30
N LYS A 93 -1.35 19.64 -7.33
CA LYS A 93 -0.84 21.02 -7.20
C LYS A 93 -1.85 21.97 -6.54
N GLY A 94 -3.14 21.68 -6.68
CA GLY A 94 -4.20 22.47 -6.04
C GLY A 94 -4.38 22.18 -4.54
N LEU A 95 -3.74 21.13 -4.02
CA LEU A 95 -3.87 20.70 -2.63
C LEU A 95 -2.68 21.18 -1.79
N SER A 96 -2.98 21.78 -0.64
CA SER A 96 -1.99 22.06 0.42
C SER A 96 -2.02 21.03 1.56
N ALA A 97 -3.08 20.22 1.60
CA ALA A 97 -3.32 19.13 2.52
C ALA A 97 -4.23 18.10 1.84
N ALA A 98 -4.41 16.93 2.46
CA ALA A 98 -5.40 15.97 2.01
C ALA A 98 -6.80 16.60 1.95
N ALA A 99 -7.56 16.30 0.89
CA ALA A 99 -8.93 16.76 0.75
C ALA A 99 -9.82 16.18 1.87
N PRO A 100 -10.74 16.97 2.44
CA PRO A 100 -11.71 16.45 3.41
C PRO A 100 -12.62 15.43 2.74
N LYS A 101 -13.24 14.55 3.54
CA LYS A 101 -14.02 13.40 3.05
C LYS A 101 -15.12 13.80 2.05
N GLU A 102 -15.72 14.95 2.28
CA GLU A 102 -16.85 15.49 1.53
C GLU A 102 -16.46 15.86 0.09
N THR A 103 -15.19 16.25 -0.14
CA THR A 103 -14.67 16.67 -1.45
C THR A 103 -13.56 15.75 -1.97
N ALA A 104 -13.17 14.73 -1.21
CA ALA A 104 -12.12 13.78 -1.61
C ALA A 104 -12.42 13.11 -2.95
N ALA A 105 -13.70 12.83 -3.25
CA ALA A 105 -14.12 12.23 -4.52
C ALA A 105 -13.89 13.16 -5.73
N GLU A 106 -13.78 14.47 -5.53
CA GLU A 106 -13.48 15.43 -6.60
C GLU A 106 -12.05 15.27 -7.12
N GLN A 107 -11.15 14.69 -6.31
CA GLN A 107 -9.77 14.38 -6.66
C GLN A 107 -9.68 13.04 -7.41
N TRP A 108 -10.63 12.77 -8.30
CA TRP A 108 -10.82 11.46 -8.94
C TRP A 108 -9.55 10.95 -9.63
N ALA A 109 -8.91 11.77 -10.48
CA ALA A 109 -7.71 11.36 -11.21
C ALA A 109 -6.54 11.11 -10.25
N LEU A 110 -6.38 11.99 -9.25
CA LEU A 110 -5.32 11.86 -8.26
C LEU A 110 -5.49 10.58 -7.42
N ASN A 111 -6.71 10.28 -6.99
CA ASN A 111 -7.00 9.10 -6.20
C ASN A 111 -6.77 7.81 -7.00
N ASP A 112 -7.25 7.76 -8.24
CA ASP A 112 -7.15 6.57 -9.10
C ASP A 112 -5.70 6.34 -9.57
N VAL A 113 -4.99 7.38 -10.02
CA VAL A 113 -3.57 7.29 -10.37
C VAL A 113 -2.71 6.97 -9.15
N GLY A 114 -2.99 7.60 -8.00
CA GLY A 114 -2.30 7.30 -6.74
C GLY A 114 -2.52 5.85 -6.30
N THR A 115 -3.72 5.30 -6.51
CA THR A 115 -4.01 3.89 -6.27
C THR A 115 -3.26 3.00 -7.25
N CYS A 116 -3.19 3.37 -8.53
CA CYS A 116 -2.40 2.64 -9.54
C CYS A 116 -0.90 2.63 -9.23
N TYR A 117 -0.35 3.66 -8.58
CA TYR A 117 1.02 3.63 -8.06
C TYR A 117 1.22 2.76 -6.82
N TYR A 118 0.13 2.45 -6.10
CA TYR A 118 0.15 1.59 -4.92
C TYR A 118 -0.01 0.11 -5.25
N ILE A 119 -0.86 -0.21 -6.25
CA ILE A 119 -1.05 -1.56 -6.81
C ILE A 119 0.27 -2.07 -7.39
#